data_AF-A0AAU8LGL5-F1
#
_entry.id   AF-A0AAU8LGL5-F1
#
_cell.length_a   1.000
_cell.length_b   1.000
_cell.length_c   1.000
_cell.angle_alpha   90.00
_cell.angle_beta   90.00
_cell.angle_gamma   90.00
#
_symmetry.space_group_name_H-M   'P 1'
#
loop_
_entity.id
_entity.type
_entity.pdbx_description
1 polymer ?
#
loop_
_entity_poly.entity_id
_entity_poly.type
_entity_poly.pdbx_seq_one_letter_code
_entity_poly.pdbx_strand_id
1 'polypeptide(L)'
;MKLLDRATDEAGYPAMGFEVFYQQGISCFVWGLPKPLVRQAFRRVCADEQAHGNAVAMWQVRAFVYGLSGCCEGGQRERKAPEGY
;
A
#
# COMPACT_ATOMS: atom_id res chain seq x y z
N MET A 1 2.33 18.98 -0.70
CA MET A 1 2.50 18.04 0.43
C MET A 1 3.28 16.86 -0.12
N LYS A 2 4.58 16.76 0.20
CA LYS A 2 5.47 15.71 -0.35
C LYS A 2 5.18 14.41 0.40
N LEU A 3 5.26 13.27 -0.27
CA LEU A 3 4.89 11.94 0.28
C LEU A 3 5.71 11.55 1.51
N LEU A 4 6.96 12.04 1.58
CA LEU A 4 7.82 11.92 2.74
C LEU A 4 7.21 12.54 4.00
N ASP A 5 6.44 13.64 3.88
CA ASP A 5 5.79 14.32 5.01
C ASP A 5 4.72 13.44 5.70
N ARG A 6 4.24 12.37 5.05
CA ARG A 6 3.31 11.38 5.62
C ARG A 6 3.97 10.07 6.03
N ALA A 7 5.20 9.83 5.55
CA ALA A 7 5.98 8.63 5.82
C ALA A 7 6.96 8.84 6.97
N THR A 8 7.20 10.07 7.42
CA THR A 8 7.89 10.34 8.68
C THR A 8 6.90 10.32 9.83
N ASP A 9 7.19 9.52 10.85
CA ASP A 9 6.62 9.78 12.18
C ASP A 9 7.08 11.15 12.71
N GLU A 10 6.50 11.61 13.82
CA GLU A 10 6.86 12.90 14.46
C GLU A 10 8.36 13.05 14.76
N ALA A 11 9.16 11.99 14.63
CA ALA A 11 10.59 11.95 14.90
C ALA A 11 11.48 11.72 13.66
N GLY A 12 10.92 11.70 12.44
CA GLY A 12 11.71 11.56 11.21
C GLY A 12 12.16 10.12 10.88
N TYR A 13 11.59 9.11 11.55
CA TYR A 13 11.81 7.71 11.17
C TYR A 13 10.82 7.28 10.08
N PRO A 14 11.22 6.39 9.16
CA PRO A 14 10.30 5.84 8.17
C PRO A 14 9.21 5.03 8.87
N ALA A 15 7.95 5.44 8.69
CA ALA A 15 6.77 4.75 9.15
C ALA A 15 6.68 3.39 8.44
N MET A 16 7.24 2.35 9.05
CA MET A 16 7.31 1.01 8.46
C MET A 16 5.92 0.47 8.07
N GLY A 17 4.89 0.78 8.85
CA GLY A 17 3.51 0.43 8.51
C GLY A 17 2.98 1.13 7.26
N PHE A 18 3.54 2.28 6.88
CA PHE A 18 3.15 2.98 5.64
C PHE A 18 3.71 2.22 4.45
N GLU A 19 5.00 1.91 4.52
CA GLU A 19 5.71 1.21 3.45
C GLU A 19 5.11 -0.17 3.20
N VAL A 20 4.78 -0.92 4.27
CA VAL A 20 4.15 -2.24 4.15
C VAL A 20 2.82 -2.19 3.40
N PHE A 21 1.91 -1.29 3.80
CA PHE A 21 0.61 -1.16 3.13
C PHE A 21 0.76 -0.64 1.71
N TYR A 22 1.64 0.34 1.50
CA TYR A 22 1.94 0.90 0.18
C TYR A 22 2.48 -0.15 -0.79
N GLN A 23 3.50 -0.92 -0.39
CA GLN A 23 4.11 -1.96 -1.22
C GLN A 23 3.14 -3.09 -1.55
N GLN A 24 2.25 -3.45 -0.61
CA GLN A 24 1.19 -4.42 -0.90
C GLN A 24 0.21 -3.89 -1.96
N GLY A 25 -0.17 -2.61 -1.87
CA GLY A 25 -0.97 -1.93 -2.89
C GLY A 25 -0.27 -1.89 -4.25
N ILE A 26 1.01 -1.50 -4.29
CA ILE A 26 1.84 -1.46 -5.51
C ILE A 26 1.92 -2.85 -6.15
N SER A 27 2.10 -3.90 -5.35
CA SER A 27 2.14 -5.27 -5.86
C SER A 27 0.82 -5.66 -6.53
N CYS A 28 -0.32 -5.28 -5.94
CA CYS A 28 -1.62 -5.52 -6.54
C CYS A 28 -1.78 -4.78 -7.89
N PHE A 29 -1.31 -3.54 -7.97
CA PHE A 29 -1.36 -2.76 -9.21
C PHE A 29 -0.44 -3.35 -10.29
N VAL A 30 0.82 -3.63 -9.96
CA VAL A 30 1.83 -4.13 -10.89
C VAL A 30 1.39 -5.45 -11.50
N TRP A 31 0.79 -6.34 -10.70
CA TRP A 31 0.28 -7.63 -11.18
C TRP A 31 -1.16 -7.57 -11.72
N GLY A 32 -1.75 -6.37 -11.83
CA GLY A 32 -3.10 -6.21 -12.39
C GLY A 32 -4.15 -7.08 -11.70
N LEU A 33 -4.06 -7.25 -10.37
CA LEU A 33 -4.89 -8.24 -9.69
C LEU A 33 -6.39 -7.86 -9.76
N PRO A 34 -7.29 -8.84 -9.99
CA PRO A 34 -8.72 -8.60 -9.97
C PRO A 34 -9.19 -8.25 -8.55
N LYS A 35 -10.28 -7.48 -8.46
CA LYS A 35 -10.85 -6.94 -7.19
C LYS A 35 -10.94 -7.97 -6.04
N PRO A 36 -11.35 -9.23 -6.26
CA PRO A 36 -11.39 -10.22 -5.18
C PRO A 36 -10.01 -10.51 -4.57
N LEU A 37 -8.97 -10.61 -5.40
CA LEU A 37 -7.60 -10.86 -4.95
C LEU A 37 -7.00 -9.62 -4.27
N VAL A 38 -7.30 -8.42 -4.77
CA VAL A 38 -6.94 -7.16 -4.10
C VAL A 38 -7.53 -7.10 -2.68
N ARG A 39 -8.80 -7.49 -2.52
CA ARG A 39 -9.46 -7.55 -1.21
C ARG A 39 -8.81 -8.58 -0.29
N GLN A 40 -8.40 -9.74 -0.80
CA GLN A 40 -7.68 -10.75 -0.03
C GLN A 40 -6.31 -10.23 0.44
N ALA A 41 -5.55 -9.59 -0.45
CA ALA A 41 -4.27 -8.96 -0.12
C ALA A 41 -4.43 -7.88 0.96
N PHE A 42 -5.45 -7.01 0.84
CA PHE A 42 -5.74 -6.00 1.84
C PHE A 42 -6.11 -6.60 3.20
N ARG A 43 -6.99 -7.61 3.21
CA ARG A 43 -7.36 -8.31 4.45
C ARG A 43 -6.16 -8.96 5.12
N ARG A 44 -5.24 -9.53 4.33
CA ARG A 44 -4.04 -10.17 4.86
C ARG A 44 -3.14 -9.16 5.57
N VAL A 45 -2.83 -8.03 4.93
CA VAL A 45 -1.97 -7.00 5.56
C VAL A 45 -2.61 -6.40 6.81
N CYS A 46 -3.94 -6.23 6.84
CA CYS A 46 -4.67 -5.83 8.04
C CYS A 46 -4.57 -6.88 9.17
N ALA A 47 -4.69 -8.17 8.83
CA ALA A 47 -4.57 -9.26 9.80
C ALA A 47 -3.15 -9.36 10.36
N ASP A 48 -2.13 -9.15 9.54
CA ASP A 48 -0.74 -9.12 9.98
C ASP A 48 -0.49 -7.94 10.94
N GLU A 49 -1.04 -6.75 10.66
CA GLU A 49 -0.96 -5.60 11.58
C GLU A 49 -1.64 -5.90 12.93
N GLN A 50 -2.82 -6.53 12.91
CA GLN A 50 -3.54 -6.93 14.10
C GLN A 50 -2.83 -8.03 14.90
N ALA A 51 -2.14 -8.95 14.22
CA ALA A 51 -1.35 -10.00 14.88
C ALA A 51 -0.18 -9.44 15.69
N HIS A 52 0.33 -8.26 15.31
CA HIS A 52 1.32 -7.52 16.09
C HIS A 52 0.70 -6.71 17.25
N GLY A 53 -0.61 -6.82 17.47
CA GLY A 53 -1.34 -6.10 18.52
C GLY A 53 -1.74 -4.67 18.15
N ASN A 54 -1.54 -4.27 16.89
CA ASN A 54 -1.84 -2.91 16.43
C ASN A 54 -3.24 -2.82 15.82
N ALA A 55 -3.88 -1.66 15.98
CA ALA A 55 -5.06 -1.32 15.20
C ALA A 55 -4.66 -0.78 13.83
N VAL A 56 -5.41 -1.15 12.79
CA VAL A 56 -5.19 -0.60 11.45
C VAL A 56 -5.65 0.86 11.41
N ALA A 57 -4.71 1.77 11.18
CA ALA A 57 -4.97 3.18 11.10
C ALA A 57 -5.41 3.61 9.68
N MET A 58 -6.20 4.68 9.58
CA MET A 58 -6.67 5.18 8.28
C MET A 58 -5.56 5.60 7.33
N TRP A 59 -4.40 6.03 7.85
CA TRP A 59 -3.26 6.39 7.01
C TRP A 59 -2.63 5.15 6.34
N GLN A 60 -2.65 3.97 6.98
CA GLN A 60 -2.24 2.70 6.38
C GLN A 60 -3.17 2.31 5.24
N VAL A 61 -4.49 2.46 5.43
CA VAL A 61 -5.49 2.23 4.38
C VAL A 61 -5.23 3.14 3.18
N ARG A 62 -4.96 4.43 3.42
CA ARG A 62 -4.62 5.39 2.36
C ARG A 62 -3.33 5.00 1.64
N ALA A 63 -2.32 4.50 2.35
CA ALA A 63 -1.07 4.02 1.76
C ALA A 63 -1.32 2.86 0.78
N PHE A 64 -2.15 1.89 1.18
CA PHE A 64 -2.55 0.78 0.31
C PHE A 64 -3.29 1.24 -0.95
N VAL A 65 -4.28 2.13 -0.80
CA VAL A 65 -5.06 2.65 -1.93
C VAL A 65 -4.17 3.47 -2.88
N TYR A 66 -3.23 4.23 -2.33
CA TYR A 66 -2.25 4.98 -3.10
C TYR A 66 -1.35 4.04 -3.92
N GLY A 67 -0.81 2.99 -3.30
CA GLY A 67 -0.04 1.96 -4.00
C GLY A 67 -0.87 1.21 -5.04
N LEU A 68 -2.14 0.91 -4.75
CA LEU A 68 -3.06 0.26 -5.68
C LEU A 68 -3.37 1.12 -6.92
N SER A 69 -3.17 2.43 -6.83
CA SER A 69 -3.29 3.35 -7.97
C SER A 69 -2.02 3.37 -8.83
N GLY A 70 -0.96 2.68 -8.40
CA GLY A 70 0.34 2.62 -9.07
C GLY A 70 1.19 3.86 -8.85
N CYS A 71 0.77 4.81 -8.02
CA CYS A 71 1.46 6.08 -7.83
C CYS A 71 2.79 5.89 -7.06
N CYS A 72 3.85 6.56 -7.50
CA CYS A 72 5.17 6.59 -6.86
C CYS A 72 5.81 7.99 -7.01
N GLU A 73 6.94 8.25 -6.33
CA GLU A 73 7.65 9.54 -6.42
C GLU A 73 8.00 9.97 -7.86
N GLY A 74 8.16 9.01 -8.78
CA GLY A 74 8.47 9.26 -10.19
C GLY A 74 7.25 9.30 -11.12
N GLY A 75 6.01 9.21 -10.62
CA GLY A 75 4.80 9.17 -11.44
C GLY A 75 3.94 7.93 -11.18
N GLN A 76 3.65 7.14 -12.22
CA GLN A 76 2.88 5.91 -12.11
C GLN A 76 3.73 4.73 -12.57
N ARG A 77 3.75 3.63 -11.80
CA ARG A 77 4.43 2.39 -12.22
C ARG A 77 3.74 1.79 -13.43
N GLU A 78 4.50 1.02 -14.22
CA GLU A 78 3.96 0.19 -15.28
C GLU A 78 3.36 -1.10 -14.70
N ARG A 79 2.29 -1.58 -15.35
CA ARG A 79 1.73 -2.90 -15.07
C ARG A 79 2.56 -3.97 -15.77
N LYS A 80 2.79 -5.08 -15.08
CA LYS A 80 3.39 -6.31 -15.63
C LYS A 80 2.35 -7.30 -16.11
N ALA A 81 1.10 -7.15 -15.70
CA ALA A 81 0.00 -7.98 -16.22
C ALA A 81 -0.39 -7.55 -17.64
N PRO A 82 -0.78 -8.49 -18.52
CA PRO A 82 -1.34 -8.18 -19.82
C PRO A 82 -2.59 -7.29 -19.72
N GLU A 83 -2.85 -6.48 -20.74
CA GLU A 83 -4.12 -5.75 -20.83
C GLU A 83 -5.31 -6.73 -20.85
N GLY A 84 -6.32 -6.46 -20.02
CA GLY A 84 -7.57 -7.23 -20.00
C GLY A 84 -7.70 -8.29 -18.88
N TYR A 85 -6.77 -8.34 -17.93
CA TYR A 85 -6.86 -9.15 -16.71
C TYR A 85 -7.54 -8.42 -15.53
#